data_AF-A0A2N2X520-F1
#
_entry.id   AF-A0A2N2X520-F1
#
_cell.length_a   1.000
_cell.length_b   1.000
_cell.length_c   1.000
_cell.angle_alpha   90.00
_cell.angle_beta   90.00
_cell.angle_gamma   90.00
#
_symmetry.space_group_name_H-M   'P 1'
#
loop_
_entity.id
_entity.type
_entity.pdbx_description
1 polymer ?
#
loop_
_entity_poly.entity_id
_entity_poly.type
_entity_poly.pdbx_seq_one_letter_code
_entity_poly.pdbx_strand_id
1 'polypeptide(L)'
;MVNNKLIIAAAGSGKTTYLIDEAIKNREKKVLITTYTQANEAEIKKKIIEKINYIPENITVQRWFSFLLKHGVRPYQGIIFDKRINGLILV
;
A
#
# COMPACT_ATOMS: atom_id res chain seq x y z
N MET A 1 12.68 18.85 6.27
CA MET A 1 11.81 18.60 7.44
C MET A 1 11.08 17.27 7.23
N VAL A 2 11.01 16.44 8.27
CA VAL A 2 10.29 15.16 8.23
C VAL A 2 8.80 15.43 8.42
N ASN A 3 7.98 15.12 7.41
CA ASN A 3 6.53 15.40 7.41
C ASN A 3 5.73 14.13 7.75
N ASN A 4 5.94 13.60 8.95
CA ASN A 4 5.21 12.41 9.43
C ASN A 4 3.91 12.84 10.10
N LYS A 5 2.80 12.20 9.73
CA LYS A 5 1.48 12.44 10.33
C LYS A 5 0.89 11.15 10.87
N LEU A 6 0.35 11.20 12.09
CA LEU A 6 -0.46 10.14 12.68
C LEU A 6 -1.94 10.58 12.67
N ILE A 7 -2.82 9.73 12.15
CA ILE A 7 -4.26 9.98 12.12
C ILE A 7 -4.95 8.88 12.92
N ILE A 8 -5.54 9.26 14.05
CA ILE A 8 -6.35 8.37 14.90
C ILE A 8 -7.80 8.59 14.53
N ALA A 9 -8.52 7.53 14.17
CA ALA A 9 -9.86 7.67 13.65
C ALA A 9 -10.71 6.41 13.86
N ALA A 10 -11.95 6.61 14.32
CA ALA A 10 -12.91 5.56 14.66
C ALA A 10 -13.42 4.80 13.41
N ALA A 11 -14.08 3.65 13.60
CA ALA A 11 -14.78 2.98 12.50
C ALA A 11 -15.80 3.94 11.84
N GLY A 12 -15.99 3.84 10.51
CA GLY A 12 -16.93 4.71 9.77
C GLY A 12 -16.51 6.17 9.55
N SER A 13 -15.46 6.67 10.21
CA SER A 13 -15.01 8.08 10.10
C SER A 13 -14.39 8.51 8.75
N GLY A 14 -14.42 7.67 7.72
CA GLY A 14 -13.90 8.03 6.39
C GLY A 14 -12.37 7.96 6.23
N LYS A 15 -11.63 7.27 7.12
CA LYS A 15 -10.17 7.08 7.04
C LYS A 15 -9.64 6.75 5.64
N THR A 16 -10.24 5.72 5.03
CA THR A 16 -9.80 5.23 3.71
C THR A 16 -10.04 6.29 2.64
N THR A 17 -11.17 6.99 2.70
CA THR A 17 -11.50 8.07 1.77
C THR A 17 -10.49 9.22 1.87
N TYR A 18 -10.14 9.63 3.10
CA TYR A 18 -9.12 10.66 3.33
C TYR A 18 -7.77 10.28 2.69
N LEU A 19 -7.29 9.05 2.92
CA LEU A 19 -6.00 8.60 2.37
C LEU A 19 -6.01 8.58 0.83
N ILE A 20 -7.13 8.18 0.23
CA ILE A 20 -7.32 8.18 -1.23
C ILE A 20 -7.29 9.61 -1.78
N ASP A 21 -8.00 10.54 -1.13
CA ASP A 21 -8.05 11.93 -1.56
C ASP A 21 -6.69 12.61 -1.48
N GLU A 22 -5.92 12.35 -0.42
CA GLU A 22 -4.55 12.84 -0.31
C GLU A 22 -3.63 12.22 -1.37
N ALA A 23 -3.79 10.94 -1.68
CA ALA A 23 -3.01 10.27 -2.73
C ALA A 23 -3.28 10.86 -4.11
N ILE A 24 -4.55 11.08 -4.47
CA ILE A 24 -4.95 11.61 -5.79
C ILE A 24 -4.49 13.06 -5.99
N LYS A 25 -4.42 13.86 -4.92
CA LYS A 25 -3.90 15.24 -4.99
C LYS A 25 -2.41 15.31 -5.35
N ASN A 26 -1.63 14.26 -5.04
CA ASN A 26 -0.19 14.23 -5.25
C ASN A 26 0.15 13.58 -6.60
N ARG A 27 0.06 14.35 -7.71
CA ARG A 27 0.31 13.82 -9.07
C ARG A 27 1.78 13.65 -9.45
N GLU A 28 2.66 14.47 -8.90
CA GLU A 28 4.09 14.48 -9.29
C GLU A 28 4.93 13.46 -8.53
N LYS A 29 4.48 13.01 -7.36
CA LYS A 29 5.23 12.13 -6.48
C LYS A 29 4.73 10.70 -6.59
N LYS A 30 5.65 9.74 -6.43
CA LYS A 30 5.27 8.32 -6.23
C LYS A 30 4.59 8.18 -4.87
N VAL A 31 3.39 7.62 -4.86
CA VAL A 31 2.59 7.37 -3.65
C VAL A 31 2.46 5.87 -3.45
N LEU A 32 2.77 5.42 -2.24
CA LEU A 32 2.57 4.04 -1.81
C LEU A 32 1.52 4.00 -0.69
N ILE A 33 0.43 3.28 -0.92
CA ILE A 33 -0.57 2.95 0.08
C ILE A 33 -0.40 1.48 0.45
N THR A 34 -0.08 1.20 1.71
CA THR A 34 -0.02 -0.17 2.24
C THR A 34 -1.20 -0.50 3.13
N THR A 35 -1.68 -1.75 3.08
CA THR A 35 -2.73 -2.25 3.97
C THR A 35 -2.47 -3.70 4.38
N TYR A 36 -3.15 -4.21 5.40
CA TYR A 36 -2.90 -5.55 5.92
C TYR A 36 -3.60 -6.66 5.12
N THR A 37 -4.85 -6.44 4.72
CA THR A 37 -5.71 -7.49 4.14
C THR A 37 -5.89 -7.34 2.63
N GLN A 38 -6.19 -8.45 1.95
CA GLN A 38 -6.55 -8.44 0.52
C GLN A 38 -7.85 -7.65 0.26
N ALA A 39 -8.84 -7.79 1.14
CA ALA A 39 -10.11 -7.08 1.04
C ALA A 39 -9.93 -5.56 1.06
N ASN A 40 -9.09 -5.04 1.98
CA ASN A 40 -8.82 -3.61 2.04
C ASN A 40 -8.03 -3.12 0.82
N GLU A 41 -7.10 -3.92 0.28
CA GLU A 41 -6.37 -3.57 -0.95
C GLU A 41 -7.34 -3.40 -2.13
N ALA A 42 -8.25 -4.36 -2.32
CA ALA A 42 -9.26 -4.32 -3.37
C ALA A 42 -10.22 -3.14 -3.20
N GLU A 43 -10.70 -2.90 -1.97
CA GLU A 43 -11.60 -1.79 -1.65
C GLU A 43 -10.97 -0.42 -1.92
N ILE A 44 -9.69 -0.23 -1.57
CA ILE A 44 -8.97 1.02 -1.87
C ILE A 44 -8.86 1.22 -3.38
N LYS A 45 -8.46 0.19 -4.14
CA LYS A 45 -8.34 0.27 -5.60
C LYS A 45 -9.70 0.59 -6.25
N LYS A 46 -10.76 -0.09 -5.82
CA LYS A 46 -12.13 0.17 -6.26
C LYS A 46 -12.53 1.63 -6.03
N LYS A 47 -12.33 2.16 -4.82
CA LYS A 47 -12.68 3.55 -4.50
C LYS A 47 -11.88 4.59 -5.27
N ILE A 48 -10.61 4.32 -5.60
CA ILE A 48 -9.82 5.17 -6.49
C ILE A 48 -10.47 5.19 -7.89
N ILE A 49 -10.78 4.02 -8.44
CA ILE A 49 -11.42 3.90 -9.76
C ILE A 49 -12.79 4.57 -9.76
N GLU A 50 -13.62 4.39 -8.73
CA GLU A 50 -14.92 5.06 -8.63
C GLU A 50 -14.81 6.60 -8.60
N LYS A 51 -13.72 7.14 -8.03
CA LYS A 51 -13.50 8.59 -7.94
C LYS A 51 -12.97 9.22 -9.23
N ILE A 52 -12.07 8.54 -9.94
CA ILE A 52 -11.32 9.13 -11.07
C ILE A 52 -11.23 8.25 -12.31
N ASN A 53 -11.98 7.14 -12.37
CA ASN A 53 -12.10 6.17 -13.47
C ASN A 53 -10.85 5.32 -13.80
N TYR A 54 -9.73 5.52 -13.11
CA TYR A 54 -8.52 4.71 -13.27
C TYR A 54 -7.64 4.80 -12.02
N ILE A 55 -6.57 3.99 -11.95
CA ILE A 55 -5.52 4.14 -10.94
C ILE A 55 -4.31 4.82 -11.60
N PRO A 56 -3.93 6.04 -11.19
CA PRO A 56 -2.75 6.72 -11.71
C PRO A 56 -1.47 5.90 -11.54
N GLU A 57 -0.59 5.95 -12.54
CA GLU A 57 0.67 5.16 -12.54
C GLU A 57 1.58 5.49 -11.36
N ASN A 58 1.51 6.71 -10.83
CA ASN A 58 2.28 7.13 -9.68
C ASN A 58 1.74 6.59 -8.34
N ILE A 59 0.55 5.98 -8.31
CA ILE A 59 -0.09 5.44 -7.10
C ILE A 59 0.00 3.91 -7.10
N THR A 60 0.72 3.36 -6.12
CA THR A 60 0.75 1.92 -5.85
C THR A 60 -0.05 1.59 -4.59
N VAL A 61 -1.02 0.68 -4.72
CA VAL A 61 -1.75 0.10 -3.58
C VAL A 61 -1.35 -1.37 -3.45
N GLN A 62 -0.80 -1.76 -2.30
CA GLN A 62 -0.38 -3.14 -2.07
C GLN A 62 -0.50 -3.57 -0.60
N ARG A 63 -0.53 -4.87 -0.35
CA ARG A 63 -0.47 -5.43 1.00
C ARG A 63 0.91 -5.24 1.65
N TRP A 64 0.93 -5.08 2.96
CA TRP A 64 2.15 -4.94 3.75
C TRP A 64 3.11 -6.12 3.55
N PHE A 65 2.62 -7.35 3.64
CA PHE A 65 3.44 -8.55 3.41
C PHE A 65 3.92 -8.67 1.96
N SER A 66 3.12 -8.24 0.98
CA SER A 66 3.56 -8.18 -0.42
C SER A 66 4.70 -7.18 -0.61
N PHE A 67 4.62 -6.02 0.03
CA PHE A 67 5.68 -5.02 0.03
C PHE A 67 6.98 -5.59 0.62
N LEU A 68 6.90 -6.18 1.82
CA LEU A 68 8.05 -6.77 2.49
C LEU A 68 8.67 -7.91 1.68
N LEU A 69 7.87 -8.81 1.12
CA LEU A 69 8.39 -9.89 0.28
C LEU A 69 9.04 -9.36 -1.00
N LYS A 70 8.39 -8.42 -1.69
CA LYS A 70 8.86 -7.89 -2.98
C LYS A 70 10.13 -7.05 -2.85
N HIS A 71 10.21 -6.22 -1.81
CA HIS A 71 11.28 -5.22 -1.67
C HIS A 71 12.28 -5.55 -0.57
N GLY A 72 11.89 -6.29 0.46
CA GLY A 72 12.75 -6.64 1.60
C GLY A 72 13.38 -8.02 1.50
N VAL A 73 12.69 -9.02 0.93
CA VAL A 73 13.15 -10.43 0.96
C VAL A 73 13.69 -10.89 -0.39
N ARG A 74 12.83 -10.90 -1.41
CA ARG A 74 13.14 -11.50 -2.71
C ARG A 74 14.40 -10.93 -3.41
N PRO A 75 14.74 -9.63 -3.30
CA PRO A 75 15.96 -9.10 -3.93
C PRO A 75 17.25 -9.73 -3.40
N TYR A 76 17.25 -10.21 -2.15
CA TYR A 76 18.44 -10.78 -1.49
C TYR A 76 18.40 -12.30 -1.37
N GLN A 77 17.29 -12.92 -1.79
CA GLN A 77 17.02 -14.33 -1.56
C GLN A 77 18.06 -15.24 -2.23
N GLY A 78 18.46 -14.94 -3.46
CA GLY A 78 19.37 -15.81 -4.24
C GLY A 78 20.78 -15.98 -3.66
N ILE A 79 21.14 -15.21 -2.63
CA ILE A 79 22.42 -15.35 -1.91
C ILE A 79 22.29 -16.33 -0.73
N ILE A 80 21.08 -16.50 -0.18
CA ILE A 80 20.83 -17.20 1.09
C ILE A 80 20.00 -18.47 0.88
N PHE A 81 19.13 -18.50 -0.14
CA PHE A 81 18.14 -19.56 -0.32
C PHE A 81 17.69 -19.71 -1.79
N ASP A 82 17.83 -20.90 -2.34
CA ASP A 82 17.52 -21.16 -3.76
C ASP A 82 16.01 -21.20 -4.05
N LYS A 83 15.18 -21.54 -3.06
CA LYS A 83 13.73 -21.68 -3.25
C LYS A 83 13.02 -20.34 -3.01
N ARG A 84 12.02 -20.03 -3.84
CA ARG A 84 11.19 -18.83 -3.69
C ARG A 84 10.53 -18.75 -2.31
N ILE A 85 10.77 -17.65 -1.60
CA ILE A 85 10.10 -17.34 -0.34
C ILE A 85 8.69 -16.82 -0.64
N ASN A 86 7.70 -17.54 -0.10
CA ASN A 86 6.28 -17.32 -0.35
C ASN A 86 5.59 -16.50 0.74
N GLY A 87 6.18 -16.40 1.93
CA GLY A 87 5.56 -15.77 3.10
C GLY A 87 6.59 -15.27 4.10
N LEU A 88 6.09 -14.50 5.07
CA LEU A 88 6.82 -14.04 6.24
C LEU A 88 5.98 -14.38 7.46
N ILE A 89 6.65 -14.71 8.57
CA ILE A 89 6.04 -14.76 9.90
C ILE A 89 6.72 -13.64 10.68
N LEU A 90 5.94 -12.67 11.13
CA LEU A 90 6.43 -11.59 11.99
C LEU A 90 6.06 -11.97 13.43
N VAL A 91 7.07 -12.27 14.24
CA VAL A 91 6.97 -12.51 15.69
C VAL A 91 7.29 -11.23 16.45
#